data_AF-A0A518DH40-F1
#
_entry.id   AF-A0A518DH40-F1
#
_cell.length_a   1.000
_cell.length_b   1.000
_cell.length_c   1.000
_cell.angle_alpha   90.00
_cell.angle_beta   90.00
_cell.angle_gamma   90.00
#
_symmetry.space_group_name_H-M   'P 1'
#
loop_
_entity.id
_entity.type
_entity.pdbx_description
1 polymer ?
#
loop_
_entity_poly.entity_id
_entity_poly.type
_entity_poly.pdbx_seq_one_letter_code
_entity_poly.pdbx_strand_id
1 'polypeptide(L)'
;MRSVNLLLLLALSAVMGAWAPAPALAQSPQRSVLQQLAGDISAQLDLRYPTSGGEKQAGRDRLAEAIDLWNASPKSDADAQVMERWLLDALRASMAGSKKPMPAPPEFSQKQIAAAPLAPEPIAEPTPITEPAPAPMPRSVASQVDPTPAPAPVTPQPALRPARPELPVVASNEHPAAARINWSDPFRDDPFRDDPVAVASAPIERPAQRQTRLKPELPPRPRGSVDLRELSARVRGLSQGLAAIDARLSDQRPPSAFELAGLVRDLEQLSSEDRFLRLYLNGLTTSEAREVGHRPDMRQTIDRLGDRVKQRQADLAEAQGEQSLAERDILTALAVKLDEIQNAGR
;
A
#
# COMPACT_ATOMS: atom_id res chain seq x y z
N MET A 1 -52.45 44.97 -10.02
CA MET A 1 -51.59 44.94 -8.82
C MET A 1 -51.40 43.49 -8.37
N ARG A 2 -50.36 42.78 -8.85
CA ARG A 2 -49.83 41.49 -8.33
C ARG A 2 -48.74 40.95 -9.30
N SER A 3 -47.64 41.68 -9.47
CA SER A 3 -46.56 41.27 -10.38
C SER A 3 -45.21 41.90 -10.01
N VAL A 4 -44.72 41.75 -8.77
CA VAL A 4 -43.37 42.31 -8.41
C VAL A 4 -42.49 41.35 -7.58
N ASN A 5 -43.00 40.28 -6.98
CA ASN A 5 -42.23 39.47 -6.01
C ASN A 5 -41.58 38.17 -6.53
N LEU A 6 -41.29 38.06 -7.84
CA LEU A 6 -40.72 36.81 -8.39
C LEU A 6 -39.33 36.96 -9.04
N LEU A 7 -38.78 38.17 -9.08
CA LEU A 7 -37.47 38.44 -9.71
C LEU A 7 -36.31 38.59 -8.71
N LEU A 8 -36.59 38.61 -7.40
CA LEU A 8 -35.56 38.83 -6.36
C LEU A 8 -35.11 37.56 -5.62
N LEU A 9 -35.52 36.37 -6.08
CA LEU A 9 -35.15 35.07 -5.49
C LEU A 9 -34.25 34.23 -6.42
N LEU A 10 -33.69 34.84 -7.46
CA LEU A 10 -32.83 34.19 -8.47
C LEU A 10 -31.40 34.78 -8.53
N ALA A 11 -31.05 35.70 -7.63
CA ALA A 11 -29.75 36.37 -7.58
C ALA A 11 -28.90 35.99 -6.35
N LEU A 12 -29.17 34.83 -5.72
CA LEU A 12 -28.42 34.35 -4.56
C LEU A 12 -28.03 32.86 -4.72
N SER A 13 -27.49 32.50 -5.89
CA SER A 13 -27.09 31.12 -6.20
C SER A 13 -25.83 31.04 -7.04
N ALA A 14 -24.89 31.97 -6.84
CA ALA A 14 -23.70 32.08 -7.68
C ALA A 14 -22.39 32.32 -6.90
N VAL A 15 -22.21 31.68 -5.74
CA VAL A 15 -20.87 31.51 -5.14
C VAL A 15 -20.82 30.19 -4.35
N MET A 16 -21.04 29.05 -5.02
CA MET A 16 -20.44 27.79 -4.56
C MET A 16 -19.34 27.46 -5.54
N GLY A 17 -18.12 27.89 -5.18
CA GLY A 17 -16.91 27.52 -5.88
C GLY A 17 -16.83 26.01 -5.98
N ALA A 18 -16.63 25.54 -7.21
CA ALA A 18 -16.40 24.15 -7.53
C ALA A 18 -15.15 23.66 -6.80
N TRP A 19 -15.33 23.16 -5.58
CA TRP A 19 -14.41 22.22 -4.98
C TRP A 19 -14.69 20.87 -5.66
N ALA A 20 -14.18 20.74 -6.88
CA ALA A 20 -14.03 19.42 -7.47
C ALA A 20 -13.08 18.67 -6.55
N PRO A 21 -13.51 17.59 -5.85
CA PRO A 21 -12.55 16.72 -5.20
C PRO A 21 -11.59 16.28 -6.30
N ALA A 22 -10.29 16.58 -6.12
CA ALA A 22 -9.27 16.04 -7.01
C ALA A 22 -9.57 14.54 -7.15
N PRO A 23 -9.64 13.99 -8.37
CA PRO A 23 -9.94 12.58 -8.56
C PRO A 23 -8.95 11.84 -7.67
N ALA A 24 -9.49 11.09 -6.70
CA ALA A 24 -8.68 10.23 -5.87
C ALA A 24 -7.97 9.32 -6.87
N LEU A 25 -6.69 9.61 -7.14
CA LEU A 25 -5.85 8.82 -8.03
C LEU A 25 -5.99 7.40 -7.50
N ALA A 26 -6.68 6.56 -8.26
CA ALA A 26 -7.01 5.21 -7.86
C ALA A 26 -5.70 4.56 -7.43
N GLN A 27 -5.57 4.33 -6.12
CA GLN A 27 -4.36 3.73 -5.58
C GLN A 27 -4.21 2.39 -6.29
N SER A 28 -3.11 2.19 -6.99
CA SER A 28 -2.92 0.92 -7.68
C SER A 28 -2.98 -0.20 -6.63
N PRO A 29 -3.75 -1.28 -6.86
CA PRO A 29 -3.88 -2.39 -5.91
C PRO A 29 -2.50 -2.98 -5.53
N GLN A 30 -1.53 -2.85 -6.41
CA GLN A 30 -0.15 -3.27 -6.15
C GLN A 30 0.53 -2.46 -5.02
N ARG A 31 0.19 -1.18 -4.84
CA ARG A 31 0.71 -0.36 -3.74
C ARG A 31 0.24 -0.86 -2.39
N SER A 32 -1.03 -1.21 -2.26
CA SER A 32 -1.57 -1.69 -0.98
C SER A 32 -0.90 -3.02 -0.59
N VAL A 33 -0.62 -3.89 -1.55
CA VAL A 33 0.11 -5.15 -1.32
C VAL A 33 1.54 -4.91 -0.84
N LEU A 34 2.33 -4.05 -1.51
CA LEU A 34 3.71 -3.78 -1.09
C LEU A 34 3.79 -3.15 0.30
N GLN A 35 2.88 -2.21 0.60
CA GLN A 35 2.80 -1.58 1.92
C GLN A 35 2.42 -2.59 3.01
N GLN A 36 1.46 -3.49 2.72
CA GLN A 36 1.05 -4.55 3.63
C GLN A 36 2.22 -5.50 3.92
N LEU A 37 2.93 -5.98 2.88
CA LEU A 37 4.07 -6.88 3.04
C LEU A 37 5.20 -6.27 3.87
N ALA A 38 5.52 -4.99 3.66
CA ALA A 38 6.52 -4.29 4.46
C ALA A 38 6.11 -4.22 5.95
N GLY A 39 4.82 -3.96 6.22
CA GLY A 39 4.26 -4.00 7.57
C GLY A 39 4.36 -5.39 8.21
N ASP A 40 3.99 -6.43 7.46
CA ASP A 40 4.04 -7.83 7.92
C ASP A 40 5.46 -8.26 8.29
N ILE A 41 6.48 -7.88 7.50
CA ILE A 41 7.89 -8.16 7.81
C ILE A 41 8.30 -7.51 9.13
N SER A 42 7.95 -6.23 9.35
CA SER A 42 8.28 -5.53 10.58
C SER A 42 7.67 -6.23 11.80
N ALA A 43 6.38 -6.61 11.72
CA ALA A 43 5.71 -7.34 12.78
C ALA A 43 6.37 -8.72 13.05
N GLN A 44 6.78 -9.44 12.00
CA GLN A 44 7.49 -10.72 12.16
C GLN A 44 8.87 -10.56 12.80
N LEU A 45 9.63 -9.51 12.44
CA LEU A 45 10.91 -9.21 13.08
C LEU A 45 10.74 -8.93 14.58
N ASP A 46 9.65 -8.26 14.97
CA ASP A 46 9.32 -8.00 16.37
C ASP A 46 9.02 -9.29 17.14
N LEU A 47 8.22 -10.18 16.54
CA LEU A 47 7.85 -11.45 17.14
C LEU A 47 9.04 -12.41 17.25
N ARG A 48 9.91 -12.45 16.24
CA ARG A 48 11.05 -13.37 16.19
C ARG A 48 12.16 -12.99 17.17
N TYR A 49 12.41 -11.70 17.34
CA TYR A 49 13.55 -11.18 18.11
C TYR A 49 13.07 -10.30 19.28
N PRO A 50 12.39 -10.89 20.28
CA PRO A 50 11.87 -10.11 21.41
C PRO A 50 12.98 -9.50 22.28
N THR A 51 14.16 -10.15 22.34
CA THR A 51 15.27 -9.76 23.22
C THR A 51 16.58 -9.47 22.48
N SER A 52 16.77 -9.95 21.24
CA SER A 52 17.99 -9.72 20.44
C SER A 52 17.90 -8.44 19.62
N GLY A 53 18.16 -7.30 20.28
CA GLY A 53 18.10 -5.99 19.65
C GLY A 53 18.97 -5.85 18.39
N GLY A 54 20.15 -6.49 18.34
CA GLY A 54 21.08 -6.38 17.20
C GLY A 54 20.57 -7.02 15.90
N GLU A 55 20.10 -8.27 15.95
CA GLU A 55 19.58 -8.97 14.77
C GLU A 55 18.26 -8.35 14.28
N LYS A 56 17.42 -7.94 15.22
CA LYS A 56 16.20 -7.18 14.95
C LYS A 56 16.50 -5.88 14.22
N GLN A 57 17.44 -5.09 14.73
CA GLN A 57 17.83 -3.82 14.12
C GLN A 57 18.42 -4.02 12.74
N ALA A 58 19.32 -5.00 12.57
CA ALA A 58 19.90 -5.31 11.26
C ALA A 58 18.83 -5.72 10.23
N GLY A 59 17.78 -6.44 10.65
CA GLY A 59 16.63 -6.74 9.80
C GLY A 59 15.84 -5.49 9.40
N ARG A 60 15.58 -4.59 10.35
CA ARG A 60 14.90 -3.32 10.08
C ARG A 60 15.71 -2.41 9.16
N ASP A 61 17.02 -2.34 9.35
CA ASP A 61 17.92 -1.53 8.52
C ASP A 61 17.92 -2.02 7.06
N ARG A 62 17.92 -3.35 6.84
CA ARG A 62 17.80 -3.93 5.48
C ARG A 62 16.43 -3.67 4.85
N LEU A 63 15.35 -3.70 5.62
CA LEU A 63 14.02 -3.35 5.14
C LEU A 63 13.96 -1.88 4.72
N ALA A 64 14.51 -0.99 5.54
CA ALA A 64 14.60 0.43 5.25
C ALA A 64 15.40 0.69 3.97
N GLU A 65 16.57 0.06 3.82
CA GLU A 65 17.43 0.18 2.65
C GLU A 65 16.73 -0.26 1.35
N ALA A 66 16.02 -1.40 1.37
CA ALA A 66 15.25 -1.85 0.21
C ALA A 66 14.12 -0.88 -0.16
N ILE A 67 13.44 -0.30 0.83
CA ILE A 67 12.38 0.70 0.62
C ILE A 67 12.97 2.00 0.06
N ASP A 68 14.14 2.43 0.52
CA ASP A 68 14.83 3.61 -0.01
C ASP A 68 15.26 3.40 -1.47
N LEU A 69 15.82 2.23 -1.79
CA LEU A 69 16.16 1.84 -3.17
C LEU A 69 14.91 1.81 -4.07
N TRP A 70 13.79 1.26 -3.58
CA TRP A 70 12.51 1.28 -4.30
C TRP A 70 12.01 2.71 -4.53
N ASN A 71 12.11 3.56 -3.51
CA ASN A 71 11.69 4.95 -3.60
C ASN A 71 12.59 5.77 -4.55
N ALA A 72 13.84 5.37 -4.73
CA ALA A 72 14.77 5.95 -5.71
C ALA A 72 14.59 5.40 -7.14
N SER A 73 13.97 4.23 -7.29
CA SER A 73 13.79 3.59 -8.60
C SER A 73 12.79 4.33 -9.49
N PRO A 74 12.80 4.06 -10.82
CA PRO A 74 11.77 4.48 -11.77
C PRO A 74 10.38 3.92 -11.44
N LYS A 75 10.28 2.91 -10.56
CA LYS A 75 9.04 2.22 -10.17
C LYS A 75 8.32 1.64 -11.39
N SER A 76 9.09 1.02 -12.28
CA SER A 76 8.54 0.25 -13.40
C SER A 76 7.84 -1.01 -12.91
N ASP A 77 6.98 -1.62 -13.74
CA ASP A 77 6.31 -2.87 -13.39
C ASP A 77 7.31 -4.01 -13.11
N ALA A 78 8.45 -4.00 -13.82
CA ALA A 78 9.55 -4.94 -13.58
C ALA A 78 10.18 -4.73 -12.20
N ASP A 79 10.47 -3.47 -11.82
CA ASP A 79 10.98 -3.15 -10.48
C ASP A 79 9.97 -3.57 -9.41
N ALA A 80 8.66 -3.38 -9.68
CA ALA A 80 7.60 -3.71 -8.73
C ALA A 80 7.55 -5.22 -8.44
N GLN A 81 7.70 -6.06 -9.47
CA GLN A 81 7.80 -7.52 -9.31
C GLN A 81 9.07 -7.93 -8.54
N VAL A 82 10.19 -7.25 -8.77
CA VAL A 82 11.44 -7.48 -8.03
C VAL A 82 11.25 -7.15 -6.55
N MET A 83 10.65 -6.00 -6.23
CA MET A 83 10.36 -5.59 -4.86
C MET A 83 9.38 -6.54 -4.18
N GLU A 84 8.30 -6.94 -4.85
CA GLU A 84 7.32 -7.89 -4.31
C GLU A 84 7.96 -9.23 -3.98
N ARG A 85 8.74 -9.80 -4.91
CA ARG A 85 9.44 -11.07 -4.69
C ARG A 85 10.42 -10.98 -3.53
N TRP A 86 11.18 -9.89 -3.45
CA TRP A 86 12.11 -9.64 -2.36
C TRP A 86 11.40 -9.56 -1.01
N LEU A 87 10.29 -8.84 -0.91
CA LEU A 87 9.49 -8.73 0.32
C LEU A 87 8.93 -10.10 0.74
N LEU A 88 8.44 -10.91 -0.21
CA LEU A 88 7.96 -12.26 0.09
C LEU A 88 9.07 -13.19 0.60
N ASP A 89 10.26 -13.10 0.04
CA ASP A 89 11.43 -13.87 0.49
C ASP A 89 11.92 -13.38 1.86
N ALA A 90 11.90 -12.07 2.11
CA ALA A 90 12.23 -11.47 3.40
C ALA A 90 11.21 -11.84 4.48
N LEU A 91 9.91 -11.88 4.15
CA LEU A 91 8.85 -12.34 5.06
C LEU A 91 9.08 -13.81 5.44
N ARG A 92 9.33 -14.69 4.46
CA ARG A 92 9.65 -16.10 4.71
C ARG A 92 10.92 -16.24 5.54
N ALA A 93 11.93 -15.41 5.29
CA ALA A 93 13.16 -15.39 6.08
C ALA A 93 12.90 -14.93 7.52
N SER A 94 11.92 -14.06 7.77
CA SER A 94 11.62 -13.45 9.07
C SER A 94 10.70 -14.26 9.97
N MET A 95 9.97 -15.26 9.43
CA MET A 95 9.11 -16.13 10.23
C MET A 95 9.86 -16.85 11.36
N ALA A 96 9.17 -17.09 12.48
CA ALA A 96 9.68 -17.87 13.60
C ALA A 96 10.13 -19.27 13.14
N GLY A 97 11.32 -19.69 13.54
CA GLY A 97 11.92 -20.98 13.16
C GLY A 97 12.67 -20.99 11.83
N SER A 98 12.60 -19.92 11.03
CA SER A 98 13.44 -19.78 9.84
C SER A 98 14.90 -19.59 10.24
N LYS A 99 15.79 -20.43 9.70
CA LYS A 99 17.25 -20.26 9.86
C LYS A 99 17.88 -19.43 8.74
N LYS A 100 17.09 -19.01 7.75
CA LYS A 100 17.61 -18.25 6.61
C LYS A 100 17.90 -16.82 7.04
N PRO A 101 19.06 -16.24 6.68
CA PRO A 101 19.27 -14.81 6.85
C PRO A 101 18.31 -14.04 5.93
N MET A 102 17.98 -12.82 6.33
CA MET A 102 17.21 -11.90 5.49
C MET A 102 17.97 -11.66 4.16
N PRO A 103 17.30 -11.66 3.00
CA PRO A 103 17.96 -11.43 1.71
C PRO A 103 18.64 -10.05 1.68
N ALA A 104 19.70 -9.93 0.86
CA ALA A 104 20.31 -8.63 0.57
C ALA A 104 19.33 -7.75 -0.22
N PRO A 105 19.38 -6.41 -0.10
CA PRO A 105 18.50 -5.51 -0.84
C PRO A 105 18.53 -5.76 -2.35
N PRO A 106 17.39 -5.64 -3.05
CA PRO A 106 17.34 -5.89 -4.49
C PRO A 106 17.97 -4.74 -5.27
N GLU A 107 18.53 -5.05 -6.43
CA GLU A 107 18.96 -4.04 -7.41
C GLU A 107 17.77 -3.68 -8.33
N PHE A 108 17.48 -2.39 -8.44
CA PHE A 108 16.44 -1.87 -9.34
C PHE A 108 17.05 -1.27 -10.60
N SER A 109 16.23 -1.15 -11.63
CA SER A 109 16.60 -0.45 -12.86
C SER A 109 17.02 0.98 -12.51
N GLN A 110 18.24 1.37 -12.84
CA GLN A 110 18.65 2.76 -12.64
C GLN A 110 17.87 3.64 -13.61
N LYS A 111 17.43 4.81 -13.14
CA LYS A 111 16.83 5.82 -14.02
C LYS A 111 17.88 6.16 -15.08
N GLN A 112 17.71 5.61 -16.27
CA GLN A 112 18.59 5.91 -17.40
C GLN A 112 18.32 7.36 -17.75
N ILE A 113 19.11 8.26 -17.16
CA ILE A 113 19.12 9.66 -17.53
C ILE A 113 19.59 9.63 -18.97
N ALA A 114 18.65 9.73 -19.91
CA ALA A 114 18.97 9.83 -21.32
C ALA A 114 20.01 10.94 -21.43
N ALA A 115 21.25 10.55 -21.74
CA ALA A 115 22.33 11.49 -21.93
C ALA A 115 21.81 12.49 -22.95
N ALA A 116 21.74 13.77 -22.56
CA ALA A 116 21.23 14.81 -23.42
C ALA A 116 21.87 14.64 -24.79
N PRO A 117 21.09 14.58 -25.89
CA PRO A 117 21.65 14.39 -27.21
C PRO A 117 22.75 15.43 -27.38
N LEU A 118 23.99 14.94 -27.51
CA LEU A 118 25.15 15.78 -27.80
C LEU A 118 24.73 16.67 -28.95
N ALA A 119 24.81 17.98 -28.72
CA ALA A 119 24.52 18.98 -29.74
C ALA A 119 25.22 18.55 -31.04
N PRO A 120 24.54 18.64 -32.20
CA PRO A 120 25.10 18.18 -33.46
C PRO A 120 26.48 18.81 -33.65
N GLU A 121 27.50 17.96 -33.82
CA GLU A 121 28.84 18.42 -34.16
C GLU A 121 28.75 19.36 -35.36
N PRO A 122 29.44 20.51 -35.34
CA PRO A 122 29.53 21.38 -36.50
C PRO A 122 30.12 20.57 -37.66
N ILE A 123 29.38 20.56 -38.77
CA ILE A 123 29.71 19.91 -40.04
C ILE A 123 31.14 20.30 -40.42
N ALA A 124 32.08 19.38 -40.21
CA ALA A 124 33.42 19.48 -40.77
C ALA A 124 33.35 19.23 -42.27
N GLU A 125 34.10 20.05 -43.00
CA GLU A 125 34.20 20.10 -44.46
C GLU A 125 34.45 18.73 -45.12
N PRO A 126 33.96 18.56 -46.36
CA PRO A 126 34.06 17.31 -47.10
C PRO A 126 35.50 16.98 -47.48
N THR A 127 36.10 15.98 -46.84
CA THR A 127 37.30 15.32 -47.37
C THR A 127 36.95 14.43 -48.57
N PRO A 128 37.83 14.40 -49.60
CA PRO A 128 37.55 13.79 -50.89
C PRO A 128 37.55 12.26 -50.86
N ILE A 129 36.70 11.73 -51.74
CA ILE A 129 36.45 10.33 -52.06
C ILE A 129 37.77 9.57 -52.29
N THR A 130 37.96 8.48 -51.55
CA THR A 130 38.88 7.40 -51.95
C THR A 130 38.07 6.12 -52.15
N GLU A 131 38.24 5.57 -53.35
CA GLU A 131 37.56 4.48 -54.03
C GLU A 131 37.85 3.08 -53.42
N PRO A 132 36.99 2.06 -53.64
CA PRO A 132 36.94 0.84 -52.83
C PRO A 132 37.76 -0.32 -53.43
N ALA A 133 38.21 -1.24 -52.57
CA ALA A 133 38.70 -2.57 -52.98
C ALA A 133 38.62 -3.56 -51.79
N PRO A 134 38.66 -4.89 -52.02
CA PRO A 134 37.56 -5.80 -51.68
C PRO A 134 37.84 -6.70 -50.46
N ALA A 135 36.77 -7.32 -49.94
CA ALA A 135 36.83 -8.36 -48.92
C ALA A 135 37.72 -9.55 -49.32
N PRO A 136 38.37 -10.21 -48.34
CA PRO A 136 38.01 -11.62 -48.13
C PRO A 136 38.05 -12.10 -46.66
N MET A 137 36.94 -12.73 -46.27
CA MET A 137 36.81 -14.03 -45.56
C MET A 137 37.33 -14.23 -44.11
N PRO A 138 36.73 -15.22 -43.39
CA PRO A 138 36.79 -15.33 -41.94
C PRO A 138 38.02 -16.12 -41.46
N ARG A 139 38.64 -15.67 -40.37
CA ARG A 139 39.64 -16.47 -39.64
C ARG A 139 39.11 -16.83 -38.26
N SER A 140 38.80 -18.12 -38.13
CA SER A 140 38.70 -18.84 -36.86
C SER A 140 40.12 -19.10 -36.35
N VAL A 141 40.44 -18.67 -35.12
CA VAL A 141 41.56 -19.21 -34.35
C VAL A 141 41.22 -19.20 -32.86
N ALA A 142 41.34 -20.38 -32.27
CA ALA A 142 41.18 -20.66 -30.87
C ALA A 142 42.39 -20.16 -30.04
N SER A 143 42.11 -19.93 -28.75
CA SER A 143 42.99 -20.09 -27.58
C SER A 143 44.40 -19.49 -27.61
N GLN A 144 44.63 -18.51 -26.74
CA GLN A 144 45.79 -18.58 -25.84
C GLN A 144 45.59 -17.73 -24.57
N VAL A 145 45.86 -18.39 -23.45
CA VAL A 145 45.96 -17.90 -22.09
C VAL A 145 47.38 -17.35 -21.89
N ASP A 146 47.53 -16.15 -21.32
CA ASP A 146 48.53 -15.89 -20.27
C ASP A 146 48.31 -14.50 -19.60
N PRO A 147 48.72 -14.33 -18.33
CA PRO A 147 48.38 -13.20 -17.47
C PRO A 147 49.45 -12.10 -17.52
N THR A 148 49.05 -10.83 -17.39
CA THR A 148 49.98 -9.68 -17.24
C THR A 148 49.24 -8.55 -16.49
N PRO A 149 49.93 -7.56 -15.90
CA PRO A 149 50.15 -7.40 -14.48
C PRO A 149 49.43 -6.15 -13.93
N ALA A 150 49.61 -5.92 -12.62
CA ALA A 150 49.07 -4.81 -11.84
C ALA A 150 49.21 -3.42 -12.52
N PRO A 151 48.15 -2.58 -12.52
CA PRO A 151 48.23 -1.20 -12.98
C PRO A 151 48.84 -0.27 -11.92
N ALA A 152 49.76 0.59 -12.37
CA ALA A 152 50.33 1.69 -11.59
C ALA A 152 49.30 2.83 -11.36
N PRO A 153 49.46 3.64 -10.30
CA PRO A 153 48.52 4.72 -9.98
C PRO A 153 48.75 5.93 -10.89
N VAL A 154 47.72 6.33 -11.64
CA VAL A 154 47.72 7.55 -12.46
C VAL A 154 47.21 8.71 -11.61
N THR A 155 48.02 9.76 -11.49
CA THR A 155 47.69 11.00 -10.79
C THR A 155 46.62 11.79 -11.57
N PRO A 156 45.51 12.24 -10.96
CA PRO A 156 44.52 13.06 -11.65
C PRO A 156 44.99 14.51 -11.79
N GLN A 157 45.02 14.97 -13.03
CA GLN A 157 45.26 16.36 -13.45
C GLN A 157 43.96 17.18 -13.28
N PRO A 158 43.96 18.38 -12.67
CA PRO A 158 42.75 19.17 -12.51
C PRO A 158 42.39 19.90 -13.82
N ALA A 159 41.36 19.42 -14.50
CA ALA A 159 40.76 20.12 -15.64
C ALA A 159 39.75 21.19 -15.16
N LEU A 160 39.93 22.40 -15.68
CA LEU A 160 39.09 23.58 -15.50
C LEU A 160 37.61 23.29 -15.84
N ARG A 161 36.70 23.65 -14.93
CA ARG A 161 35.24 23.63 -15.14
C ARG A 161 34.82 24.72 -16.12
N PRO A 162 34.13 24.40 -17.24
CA PRO A 162 33.30 25.37 -17.96
C PRO A 162 31.95 25.54 -17.25
N ALA A 163 31.37 26.73 -17.42
CA ALA A 163 30.10 27.15 -16.83
C ALA A 163 28.93 26.24 -17.24
N ARG A 164 28.11 25.88 -16.25
CA ARG A 164 26.93 25.01 -16.35
C ARG A 164 25.77 25.74 -17.06
N PRO A 165 25.29 25.27 -18.22
CA PRO A 165 24.03 25.73 -18.78
C PRO A 165 22.87 25.16 -17.95
N GLU A 166 21.93 26.01 -17.54
CA GLU A 166 20.67 25.57 -16.93
C GLU A 166 19.83 24.81 -17.97
N LEU A 167 19.52 23.54 -17.68
CA LEU A 167 18.69 22.70 -18.53
C LEU A 167 17.20 22.88 -18.18
N PRO A 168 16.30 22.79 -19.17
CA PRO A 168 14.85 22.85 -18.95
C PRO A 168 14.37 21.64 -18.15
N VAL A 169 13.58 21.90 -17.10
CA VAL A 169 12.91 20.88 -16.28
C VAL A 169 11.84 20.19 -17.14
N VAL A 170 12.19 19.05 -17.73
CA VAL A 170 11.21 18.18 -18.40
C VAL A 170 10.32 17.57 -17.31
N ALA A 171 9.03 17.90 -17.36
CA ALA A 171 8.00 17.34 -16.50
C ALA A 171 8.06 15.81 -16.59
N SER A 172 8.45 15.16 -15.49
CA SER A 172 8.49 13.71 -15.40
C SER A 172 7.06 13.20 -15.46
N ASN A 173 6.74 12.35 -16.45
CA ASN A 173 5.52 11.55 -16.45
C ASN A 173 5.60 10.57 -15.28
N GLU A 174 5.16 11.01 -14.10
CA GLU A 174 5.06 10.16 -12.91
C GLU A 174 3.98 9.11 -13.15
N HIS A 175 4.41 7.86 -13.34
CA HIS A 175 3.51 6.72 -13.47
C HIS A 175 2.61 6.65 -12.22
N PRO A 176 1.32 6.28 -12.31
CA PRO A 176 0.42 6.21 -11.14
C PRO A 176 0.87 5.17 -10.09
N ALA A 177 1.79 4.25 -10.44
CA ALA A 177 2.46 3.35 -9.50
C ALA A 177 3.61 4.01 -8.71
N ALA A 178 3.94 5.28 -8.99
CA ALA A 178 5.17 5.92 -8.52
C ALA A 178 5.07 6.58 -7.12
N ALA A 179 3.96 6.38 -6.40
CA ALA A 179 3.81 6.96 -5.07
C ALA A 179 4.79 6.32 -4.08
N ARG A 180 5.48 7.15 -3.29
CA ARG A 180 6.47 6.70 -2.29
C ARG A 180 5.81 5.75 -1.28
N ILE A 181 6.51 4.67 -0.94
CA ILE A 181 6.18 3.86 0.23
C ILE A 181 6.55 4.71 1.44
N ASN A 182 5.54 5.12 2.21
CA ASN A 182 5.76 5.82 3.46
C ASN A 182 5.85 4.76 4.55
N TRP A 183 7.07 4.30 4.81
CA TRP A 183 7.35 3.42 5.93
C TRP A 183 7.86 4.28 7.08
N SER A 184 6.94 4.61 7.99
CA SER A 184 7.30 5.13 9.31
C SER A 184 7.46 3.91 10.22
N ASP A 185 8.69 3.63 10.68
CA ASP A 185 8.91 2.62 11.73
C ASP A 185 8.17 3.13 12.98
N PRO A 186 7.07 2.48 13.40
CA PRO A 186 6.22 2.99 14.48
C PRO A 186 6.94 3.02 15.85
N PHE A 187 8.16 2.50 15.94
CA PHE A 187 8.97 2.45 17.14
C PHE A 187 10.26 3.26 17.07
N ARG A 188 10.58 3.86 15.92
CA ARG A 188 11.70 4.81 15.81
C ARG A 188 11.30 6.19 16.31
N ASP A 189 10.01 6.51 16.24
CA ASP A 189 9.41 7.74 16.76
C ASP A 189 8.87 7.58 18.20
N ASP A 190 9.23 6.51 18.91
CA ASP A 190 8.82 6.34 20.31
C ASP A 190 9.65 7.28 21.21
N PRO A 191 9.08 8.37 21.74
CA PRO A 191 9.83 9.39 22.49
C PRO A 191 10.43 8.86 23.79
N PHE A 192 10.09 7.64 24.21
CA PHE A 192 10.60 7.03 25.44
C PHE A 192 11.99 6.39 25.30
N ARG A 193 12.54 6.29 24.08
CA ARG A 193 13.78 5.52 23.84
C ARG A 193 15.09 6.31 24.04
N ASP A 194 15.02 7.64 24.01
CA ASP A 194 16.20 8.52 24.05
C ASP A 194 16.32 9.37 25.33
N ASP A 195 15.55 9.08 26.39
CA ASP A 195 15.85 9.62 27.72
C ASP A 195 16.80 8.67 28.48
N PRO A 196 18.13 8.92 28.50
CA PRO A 196 19.04 8.26 29.41
C PRO A 196 18.75 8.76 30.83
N VAL A 197 17.66 8.28 31.43
CA VAL A 197 17.45 8.45 32.87
C VAL A 197 18.55 7.65 33.55
N ALA A 198 19.56 8.38 34.02
CA ALA A 198 20.60 7.89 34.90
C ALA A 198 19.96 7.11 36.04
N VAL A 199 20.02 5.77 35.96
CA VAL A 199 19.67 4.88 37.07
C VAL A 199 20.82 4.99 38.07
N ALA A 200 20.79 6.05 38.86
CA ALA A 200 21.63 6.19 40.02
C ALA A 200 21.34 5.01 40.95
N SER A 201 22.41 4.29 41.28
CA SER A 201 22.43 3.14 42.16
C SER A 201 21.83 3.49 43.52
N ALA A 202 20.56 3.17 43.73
CA ALA A 202 19.99 3.13 45.07
C ALA A 202 20.40 1.81 45.75
N PRO A 203 20.87 1.84 47.01
CA PRO A 203 21.33 0.66 47.72
C PRO A 203 20.15 -0.29 48.03
N ILE A 204 20.42 -1.58 47.84
CA ILE A 204 19.49 -2.68 48.08
C ILE A 204 19.31 -2.85 49.60
N GLU A 205 18.27 -2.23 50.17
CA GLU A 205 17.81 -2.55 51.53
C GLU A 205 16.89 -3.78 51.48
N ARG A 206 17.28 -4.83 52.22
CA ARG A 206 16.50 -6.06 52.38
C ARG A 206 15.26 -5.79 53.24
N PRO A 207 14.03 -6.02 52.76
CA PRO A 207 12.86 -5.92 53.62
C PRO A 207 12.73 -7.16 54.50
N ALA A 208 12.61 -6.92 55.80
CA ALA A 208 12.25 -7.91 56.80
C ALA A 208 10.88 -8.55 56.49
N GLN A 209 10.79 -9.85 56.77
CA GLN A 209 9.58 -10.65 56.71
C GLN A 209 8.46 -10.01 57.55
N ARG A 210 7.50 -9.35 56.88
CA ARG A 210 6.23 -8.93 57.50
C ARG A 210 5.11 -9.88 57.11
N GLN A 211 4.39 -10.27 58.15
CA GLN A 211 3.37 -11.29 58.26
C GLN A 211 2.27 -11.20 57.19
N THR A 212 1.97 -12.38 56.64
CA THR A 212 0.93 -12.68 55.66
C THR A 212 -0.44 -12.84 56.32
N ARG A 213 -1.25 -11.77 56.47
CA ARG A 213 -2.70 -11.86 56.80
C ARG A 213 -3.58 -10.73 56.25
N LEU A 214 -3.21 -10.10 55.14
CA LEU A 214 -4.09 -9.22 54.38
C LEU A 214 -4.39 -9.87 53.04
N LYS A 215 -5.64 -10.31 52.87
CA LYS A 215 -6.19 -10.72 51.57
C LYS A 215 -5.92 -9.55 50.62
N PRO A 216 -5.12 -9.71 49.55
CA PRO A 216 -4.84 -8.60 48.65
C PRO A 216 -6.18 -8.17 48.05
N GLU A 217 -6.68 -7.01 48.43
CA GLU A 217 -7.71 -6.34 47.66
C GLU A 217 -7.04 -6.01 46.32
N LEU A 218 -7.28 -6.86 45.32
CA LEU A 218 -6.87 -6.53 43.97
C LEU A 218 -7.54 -5.19 43.66
N PRO A 219 -6.77 -4.14 43.30
CA PRO A 219 -7.38 -2.90 42.83
C PRO A 219 -8.36 -3.27 41.71
N PRO A 220 -9.58 -2.70 41.69
CA PRO A 220 -10.55 -3.01 40.66
C PRO A 220 -9.85 -2.84 39.32
N ARG A 221 -9.78 -3.93 38.54
CA ARG A 221 -9.11 -3.90 37.23
C ARG A 221 -9.70 -2.70 36.49
N PRO A 222 -8.87 -1.75 36.02
CA PRO A 222 -9.38 -0.65 35.23
C PRO A 222 -10.15 -1.28 34.08
N ARG A 223 -11.46 -1.00 34.02
CA ARG A 223 -12.26 -1.37 32.85
C ARG A 223 -11.53 -0.75 31.68
N GLY A 224 -11.02 -1.56 30.76
CA GLY A 224 -10.28 -1.05 29.61
C GLY A 224 -11.13 0.02 28.95
N SER A 225 -10.66 1.26 29.00
CA SER A 225 -11.36 2.38 28.36
C SER A 225 -11.33 2.09 26.86
N VAL A 226 -12.50 1.93 26.26
CA VAL A 226 -12.61 1.79 24.81
C VAL A 226 -12.21 3.12 24.19
N ASP A 227 -11.29 3.11 23.24
CA ASP A 227 -10.95 4.32 22.48
C ASP A 227 -12.11 4.66 21.53
N LEU A 228 -12.93 5.61 21.95
CA LEU A 228 -14.10 6.08 21.19
C LEU A 228 -13.68 6.72 19.85
N ARG A 229 -12.48 7.30 19.79
CA ARG A 229 -11.97 7.91 18.56
C ARG A 229 -11.67 6.84 17.52
N GLU A 230 -10.98 5.77 17.91
CA GLU A 230 -10.73 4.63 17.04
C GLU A 230 -12.04 3.98 16.59
N LEU A 231 -12.98 3.77 17.52
CA LEU A 231 -14.26 3.16 17.21
C LEU A 231 -15.08 4.00 16.22
N SER A 232 -15.11 5.32 16.39
CA SER A 232 -15.77 6.25 15.46
C SER A 232 -15.11 6.26 14.07
N ALA A 233 -13.79 6.05 14.00
CA ALA A 233 -13.07 5.96 12.74
C ALA A 233 -13.43 4.66 12.00
N ARG A 234 -13.53 3.54 12.72
CA ARG A 234 -13.96 2.25 12.16
C ARG A 234 -15.41 2.29 11.65
N VAL A 235 -16.34 2.90 12.41
CA VAL A 235 -17.73 3.08 11.96
C VAL A 235 -17.79 3.92 10.68
N ARG A 236 -16.99 4.99 10.61
CA ARG A 236 -16.86 5.79 9.38
C ARG A 236 -16.28 4.97 8.22
N GLY A 237 -15.26 4.16 8.45
CA GLY A 237 -14.71 3.23 7.46
C GLY A 237 -15.77 2.27 6.90
N LEU A 238 -16.55 1.64 7.77
CA LEU A 238 -17.67 0.78 7.38
C LEU A 238 -18.68 1.53 6.49
N SER A 239 -19.07 2.73 6.90
CA SER A 239 -20.03 3.55 6.12
C SER A 239 -19.50 3.94 4.74
N GLN A 240 -18.19 4.26 4.64
CA GLN A 240 -17.54 4.57 3.38
C GLN A 240 -17.45 3.34 2.48
N GLY A 241 -17.14 2.17 3.04
CA GLY A 241 -17.10 0.90 2.33
C GLY A 241 -18.46 0.56 1.71
N LEU A 242 -19.54 0.66 2.49
CA LEU A 242 -20.90 0.43 1.98
C LEU A 242 -21.29 1.43 0.89
N ALA A 243 -20.98 2.72 1.08
CA ALA A 243 -21.24 3.75 0.07
C ALA A 243 -20.46 3.49 -1.23
N ALA A 244 -19.24 2.96 -1.16
CA ALA A 244 -18.46 2.60 -2.34
C ALA A 244 -19.07 1.41 -3.11
N ILE A 245 -19.58 0.41 -2.40
CA ILE A 245 -20.32 -0.71 -3.00
C ILE A 245 -21.60 -0.20 -3.66
N ASP A 246 -22.38 0.62 -2.96
CA ASP A 246 -23.62 1.20 -3.50
C ASP A 246 -23.36 2.08 -4.73
N ALA A 247 -22.28 2.86 -4.74
CA ALA A 247 -21.89 3.67 -5.90
C ALA A 247 -21.58 2.80 -7.12
N ARG A 248 -20.85 1.69 -6.94
CA ARG A 248 -20.57 0.72 -8.01
C ARG A 248 -21.84 0.02 -8.51
N LEU A 249 -22.76 -0.30 -7.60
CA LEU A 249 -24.05 -0.90 -7.96
C LEU A 249 -24.99 0.07 -8.69
N SER A 250 -24.80 1.38 -8.48
CA SER A 250 -25.58 2.44 -9.12
C SER A 250 -25.10 2.80 -10.52
N ASP A 251 -23.94 2.28 -10.95
CA ASP A 251 -23.46 2.48 -12.32
C ASP A 251 -24.48 1.91 -13.33
N GLN A 252 -24.65 2.59 -14.46
CA GLN A 252 -25.63 2.24 -15.49
C GLN A 252 -25.22 0.98 -16.28
N ARG A 253 -23.94 0.63 -16.25
CA ARG A 253 -23.43 -0.57 -16.90
C ARG A 253 -23.83 -1.82 -16.11
N PRO A 254 -24.38 -2.87 -16.76
CA PRO A 254 -24.64 -4.13 -16.08
C PRO A 254 -23.30 -4.74 -15.61
N PRO A 255 -23.13 -4.98 -14.30
CA PRO A 255 -21.89 -5.53 -13.78
C PRO A 255 -21.70 -6.98 -14.25
N SER A 256 -20.46 -7.35 -14.54
CA SER A 256 -20.10 -8.73 -14.85
C SER A 256 -20.21 -9.64 -13.61
N ALA A 257 -20.29 -10.96 -13.82
CA ALA A 257 -20.32 -11.92 -12.71
C ALA A 257 -19.07 -11.82 -11.82
N PHE A 258 -17.90 -11.53 -12.40
CA PHE A 258 -16.65 -11.34 -11.65
C PHE A 258 -16.62 -10.04 -10.84
N GLU A 259 -17.17 -8.94 -11.39
CA GLU A 259 -17.31 -7.69 -10.63
C GLU A 259 -18.27 -7.88 -9.45
N LEU A 260 -19.40 -8.54 -9.67
CA LEU A 260 -20.33 -8.89 -8.59
C LEU A 260 -19.66 -9.77 -7.53
N ALA A 261 -18.82 -10.74 -7.93
CA ALA A 261 -18.06 -11.55 -6.98
C ALA A 261 -17.08 -10.71 -6.15
N GLY A 262 -16.43 -9.73 -6.76
CA GLY A 262 -15.59 -8.75 -6.06
C GLY A 262 -16.38 -7.96 -5.02
N LEU A 263 -17.56 -7.45 -5.40
CA LEU A 263 -18.44 -6.71 -4.48
C LEU A 263 -18.95 -7.56 -3.31
N VAL A 264 -19.29 -8.83 -3.56
CA VAL A 264 -19.70 -9.77 -2.49
C VAL A 264 -18.55 -10.03 -1.51
N ARG A 265 -17.32 -10.18 -2.01
CA ARG A 265 -16.13 -10.33 -1.16
C ARG A 265 -15.87 -9.08 -0.31
N ASP A 266 -15.96 -7.89 -0.91
CA ASP A 266 -15.84 -6.62 -0.18
C ASP A 266 -16.92 -6.52 0.92
N LEU A 267 -18.16 -6.92 0.61
CA LEU A 267 -19.27 -6.94 1.56
C LEU A 267 -19.08 -7.97 2.69
N GLU A 268 -18.52 -9.14 2.39
CA GLU A 268 -18.17 -10.15 3.40
C GLU A 268 -17.15 -9.60 4.40
N GLN A 269 -16.10 -8.92 3.91
CA GLN A 269 -15.13 -8.24 4.77
C GLN A 269 -15.81 -7.20 5.67
N LEU A 270 -16.65 -6.32 5.10
CA LEU A 270 -17.41 -5.33 5.86
C LEU A 270 -18.37 -5.97 6.88
N SER A 271 -18.93 -7.14 6.57
CA SER A 271 -19.81 -7.87 7.50
C SER A 271 -19.06 -8.41 8.72
N SER A 272 -17.80 -8.81 8.53
CA SER A 272 -16.92 -9.25 9.62
C SER A 272 -16.56 -8.07 10.53
N GLU A 273 -16.29 -6.90 9.94
CA GLU A 273 -16.03 -5.65 10.66
C GLU A 273 -17.29 -5.18 11.43
N ASP A 274 -18.47 -5.22 10.80
CA ASP A 274 -19.74 -4.91 11.47
C ASP A 274 -19.96 -5.81 12.69
N ARG A 275 -19.77 -7.13 12.55
CA ARG A 275 -19.93 -8.09 13.65
C ARG A 275 -18.99 -7.76 14.82
N PHE A 276 -17.74 -7.45 14.54
CA PHE A 276 -16.79 -7.00 15.55
C PHE A 276 -17.30 -5.72 16.23
N LEU A 277 -17.69 -4.70 15.45
CA LEU A 277 -18.21 -3.44 15.98
C LEU A 277 -19.45 -3.64 16.85
N ARG A 278 -20.35 -4.58 16.54
CA ARG A 278 -21.53 -4.87 17.37
C ARG A 278 -21.15 -5.24 18.80
N LEU A 279 -20.09 -6.02 18.98
CA LEU A 279 -19.64 -6.44 20.32
C LEU A 279 -19.22 -5.25 21.18
N TYR A 280 -18.56 -4.25 20.57
CA TYR A 280 -18.13 -3.04 21.28
C TYR A 280 -19.29 -2.06 21.49
N LEU A 281 -20.10 -1.82 20.45
CA LEU A 281 -21.22 -0.88 20.51
C LEU A 281 -22.28 -1.30 21.53
N ASN A 282 -22.52 -2.61 21.70
CA ASN A 282 -23.46 -3.12 22.70
C ASN A 282 -23.01 -2.86 24.16
N GLY A 283 -21.72 -2.59 24.38
CA GLY A 283 -21.15 -2.27 25.69
C GLY A 283 -21.10 -0.77 26.01
N LEU A 284 -21.41 0.09 25.05
CA LEU A 284 -21.32 1.54 25.22
C LEU A 284 -22.51 2.11 25.99
N THR A 285 -22.25 3.16 26.77
CA THR A 285 -23.29 4.02 27.33
C THR A 285 -23.97 4.87 26.25
N THR A 286 -25.17 5.40 26.54
CA THR A 286 -25.92 6.25 25.60
C THR A 286 -25.17 7.54 25.21
N SER A 287 -24.26 8.04 26.06
CA SER A 287 -23.40 9.17 25.74
C SER A 287 -22.29 8.79 24.76
N GLU A 288 -21.60 7.67 25.00
CA GLU A 288 -20.53 7.18 24.13
C GLU A 288 -21.07 6.73 22.77
N ALA A 289 -22.24 6.08 22.74
CA ALA A 289 -22.90 5.71 21.49
C ALA A 289 -23.25 6.93 20.62
N ARG A 290 -23.57 8.08 21.22
CA ARG A 290 -23.79 9.34 20.48
C ARG A 290 -22.52 9.91 19.89
N GLU A 291 -21.38 9.73 20.56
CA GLU A 291 -20.08 10.21 20.09
C GLU A 291 -19.53 9.38 18.93
N VAL A 292 -19.74 8.06 18.98
CA VAL A 292 -19.29 7.13 17.93
C VAL A 292 -20.06 7.28 16.63
N GLY A 293 -21.34 7.68 16.71
CA GLY A 293 -22.21 7.92 15.56
C GLY A 293 -23.11 6.72 15.21
N HIS A 294 -23.96 6.91 14.20
CA HIS A 294 -24.90 5.87 13.78
C HIS A 294 -24.21 4.81 12.92
N ARG A 295 -24.40 3.54 13.28
CA ARG A 295 -23.95 2.41 12.49
C ARG A 295 -24.83 2.26 11.24
N PRO A 296 -24.25 2.21 10.03
CA PRO A 296 -25.03 2.02 8.81
C PRO A 296 -25.72 0.64 8.80
N ASP A 297 -26.89 0.56 8.15
CA ASP A 297 -27.58 -0.71 7.94
C ASP A 297 -27.11 -1.38 6.63
N MET A 298 -26.48 -2.54 6.75
CA MET A 298 -25.97 -3.31 5.61
C MET A 298 -27.08 -3.96 4.77
N ARG A 299 -28.31 -4.09 5.30
CA ARG A 299 -29.39 -4.82 4.63
C ARG A 299 -29.74 -4.23 3.27
N GLN A 300 -29.78 -2.91 3.18
CA GLN A 300 -30.11 -2.23 1.92
C GLN A 300 -29.09 -2.54 0.81
N THR A 301 -27.80 -2.56 1.15
CA THR A 301 -26.72 -2.88 0.20
C THR A 301 -26.76 -4.37 -0.20
N ILE A 302 -27.03 -5.27 0.76
CA ILE A 302 -27.21 -6.72 0.49
C ILE A 302 -28.39 -6.95 -0.47
N ASP A 303 -29.54 -6.33 -0.20
CA ASP A 303 -30.74 -6.49 -1.01
C ASP A 303 -30.51 -5.98 -2.44
N ARG A 304 -29.92 -4.79 -2.61
CA ARG A 304 -29.54 -4.25 -3.93
C ARG A 304 -28.57 -5.15 -4.69
N LEU A 305 -27.56 -5.67 -4.00
CA LEU A 305 -26.59 -6.58 -4.61
C LEU A 305 -27.26 -7.90 -5.04
N GLY A 306 -28.17 -8.42 -4.20
CA GLY A 306 -29.00 -9.58 -4.53
C GLY A 306 -29.89 -9.34 -5.76
N ASP A 307 -30.51 -8.17 -5.88
CA ASP A 307 -31.32 -7.80 -7.03
C ASP A 307 -30.48 -7.72 -8.31
N ARG A 308 -29.26 -7.16 -8.24
CA ARG A 308 -28.33 -7.14 -9.39
C ARG A 308 -27.88 -8.55 -9.80
N VAL A 309 -27.61 -9.44 -8.84
CA VAL A 309 -27.27 -10.85 -9.12
C VAL A 309 -28.43 -11.55 -9.83
N LYS A 310 -29.66 -11.38 -9.34
CA LYS A 310 -30.88 -11.95 -9.96
C LYS A 310 -31.11 -11.40 -11.36
N GLN A 311 -30.95 -10.09 -11.55
CA GLN A 311 -31.07 -9.45 -12.85
C GLN A 311 -30.06 -10.04 -13.84
N ARG A 312 -28.79 -10.16 -13.45
CA ARG A 312 -27.75 -10.73 -14.31
C ARG A 312 -28.00 -12.20 -14.63
N GLN A 313 -28.53 -12.98 -13.67
CA GLN A 313 -28.94 -14.37 -13.92
C GLN A 313 -30.05 -14.45 -14.98
N ALA A 314 -31.03 -13.54 -14.94
CA ALA A 314 -32.10 -13.45 -15.93
C ALA A 314 -31.55 -13.08 -17.31
N ASP A 315 -30.67 -12.07 -17.40
CA ASP A 315 -30.04 -11.67 -18.66
C ASP A 315 -29.22 -12.83 -19.28
N LEU A 316 -28.50 -13.59 -18.44
CA LEU A 316 -27.75 -14.75 -18.90
C LEU A 316 -28.64 -15.92 -19.27
N ALA A 317 -29.86 -16.03 -18.75
CA ALA A 317 -30.80 -17.10 -19.10
C ALA A 317 -31.17 -17.06 -20.59
N GLU A 318 -31.26 -15.85 -21.16
CA GLU A 318 -31.55 -15.62 -22.57
C GLU A 318 -30.32 -15.81 -23.48
N ALA A 319 -29.12 -15.62 -22.95
CA ALA A 319 -27.87 -15.76 -23.69
C ALA A 319 -27.44 -17.24 -23.84
N GLN A 320 -27.30 -17.71 -25.09
CA GLN A 320 -26.79 -19.04 -25.42
C GLN A 320 -25.27 -19.00 -25.66
N GLY A 321 -24.47 -19.66 -24.81
CA GLY A 321 -23.03 -19.82 -25.00
C GLY A 321 -22.33 -20.51 -23.81
N GLU A 322 -21.16 -21.11 -24.03
CA GLU A 322 -20.40 -21.77 -22.94
C GLU A 322 -19.98 -20.77 -21.84
N GLN A 323 -19.66 -19.53 -22.21
CA GLN A 323 -19.35 -18.46 -21.28
C GLN A 323 -20.52 -18.13 -20.33
N SER A 324 -21.77 -18.26 -20.82
CA SER A 324 -22.94 -17.98 -19.97
C SER A 324 -23.16 -19.07 -18.91
N LEU A 325 -22.72 -20.31 -19.15
CA LEU A 325 -22.77 -21.38 -18.15
C LEU A 325 -21.82 -21.09 -16.97
N ALA A 326 -20.56 -20.76 -17.26
CA ALA A 326 -19.58 -20.45 -16.22
C ALA A 326 -20.01 -19.22 -15.38
N GLU A 327 -20.55 -18.18 -16.01
CA GLU A 327 -21.08 -17.02 -15.27
C GLU A 327 -22.31 -17.38 -14.41
N ARG A 328 -23.22 -18.23 -14.90
CA ARG A 328 -24.38 -18.69 -14.12
C ARG A 328 -23.98 -19.45 -12.86
N ASP A 329 -22.95 -20.31 -12.94
CA ASP A 329 -22.43 -21.05 -11.79
C ASP A 329 -21.88 -20.10 -10.72
N ILE A 330 -21.11 -19.09 -11.14
CA ILE A 330 -20.60 -18.04 -10.24
C ILE A 330 -21.78 -17.32 -9.56
N LEU A 331 -22.76 -16.85 -10.33
CA LEU A 331 -23.89 -16.09 -9.78
C LEU A 331 -24.73 -16.92 -8.81
N THR A 332 -24.86 -18.23 -9.07
CA THR A 332 -25.56 -19.15 -8.16
C THR A 332 -24.82 -19.26 -6.82
N ALA A 333 -23.49 -19.40 -6.86
CA ALA A 333 -22.67 -19.39 -5.64
C ALA A 333 -22.76 -18.04 -4.89
N LEU A 334 -22.79 -16.91 -5.62
CA LEU A 334 -22.95 -15.58 -5.02
C LEU A 334 -24.31 -15.42 -4.33
N ALA A 335 -25.39 -15.94 -4.91
CA ALA A 335 -26.72 -15.89 -4.30
C ALA A 335 -26.76 -16.62 -2.94
N VAL A 336 -26.13 -17.81 -2.87
CA VAL A 336 -25.99 -18.56 -1.60
C VAL A 336 -25.18 -17.76 -0.58
N LYS A 337 -24.07 -17.14 -1.00
CA LYS A 337 -23.24 -16.32 -0.12
C LYS A 337 -23.95 -15.09 0.41
N LEU A 338 -24.77 -14.43 -0.40
CA LEU A 338 -25.56 -13.29 0.06
C LEU A 338 -26.60 -13.69 1.12
N ASP A 339 -27.23 -14.84 0.96
CA ASP A 339 -28.16 -15.38 1.97
C ASP A 339 -27.42 -15.73 3.28
N GLU A 340 -26.22 -16.33 3.21
CA GLU A 340 -25.37 -16.58 4.38
C GLU A 340 -25.03 -15.28 5.13
N ILE A 341 -24.60 -14.23 4.41
CA ILE A 341 -24.27 -12.92 5.00
C ILE A 341 -25.52 -12.29 5.63
N GLN A 342 -26.67 -12.35 4.95
CA GLN A 342 -27.94 -11.81 5.45
C GLN A 342 -28.40 -12.51 6.74
N ASN A 343 -28.26 -13.84 6.79
CA ASN A 343 -28.63 -14.64 7.96
C ASN A 343 -27.67 -14.43 9.13
N ALA A 344 -26.38 -14.24 8.86
CA ALA A 344 -25.39 -13.98 9.91
C ALA A 344 -25.50 -12.57 10.53
N GLY A 345 -26.26 -11.67 9.90
CA GLY A 345 -26.52 -10.31 10.38
C GLY A 345 -27.77 -10.17 11.26
N ARG A 346 -28.58 -11.22 11.40
CA ARG A 346 -29.77 -11.26 12.27
C ARG A 346 -29.39 -11.52 13.73
#